data_AF-A0A7J5AXL3-F1
#
_entry.id   AF-A0A7J5AXL3-F1
#
_cell.length_a   1.000
_cell.length_b   1.000
_cell.length_c   1.000
_cell.angle_alpha   90.00
_cell.angle_beta   90.00
_cell.angle_gamma   90.00
#
_symmetry.space_group_name_H-M   'P 1'
#
loop_
_entity.id
_entity.type
_entity.pdbx_description
1 polymer ?
#
loop_
_entity_poly.entity_id
_entity_poly.type
_entity_poly.pdbx_seq_one_letter_code
_entity_poly.pdbx_strand_id
1 'polypeptide(L)'
;MASRFSSWDSYFWEPGGPVLRNLYGERDAAVLAQWECGETSAQQFDIERGAVSIPKTYDAEHLRAMHKELFGNVYEWAGEYRTVGIRKNLGEFAHPAVVPQYLSDANRIIRGTDSSTMDRDQFASAAAEVYAYVNQAHPFREGNGRSGKLFMQHVSELSPFRIDYSPAVSGVSPELWNQASMLSGPDRGQYAPQPASLVTVSRAMAVERPPQPPKVSAPDPSRDPMRDRSPYRASFPKPATGATRPGTSEDAAKRPPQRPGQSYGVGRD
;
A
#
# COMPACT_ATOMS: atom_id res chain seq x y z
N MET A 1 15.02 14.50 18.66
CA MET A 1 16.13 13.72 18.08
C MET A 1 15.85 13.54 16.60
N ALA A 2 16.83 13.72 15.73
CA ALA A 2 16.64 13.40 14.31
C ALA A 2 16.35 11.89 14.19
N SER A 3 15.29 11.53 13.47
CA SER A 3 14.98 10.11 13.21
C SER A 3 16.21 9.46 12.58
N ARG A 4 16.54 8.25 13.06
CA ARG A 4 17.59 7.40 12.45
C ARG A 4 17.36 7.22 10.95
N PHE A 5 16.11 7.35 10.51
CA PHE A 5 15.65 7.17 9.14
C PHE A 5 15.47 8.52 8.42
N SER A 6 16.53 9.29 8.24
CA SER A 6 16.50 10.64 7.63
C SER A 6 16.98 10.70 6.17
N SER A 7 17.55 9.61 5.65
CA SER A 7 18.08 9.53 4.28
C SER A 7 17.69 8.21 3.61
N TRP A 8 17.88 8.12 2.28
CA TRP A 8 17.55 6.89 1.54
C TRP A 8 18.30 5.68 2.10
N ASP A 9 19.61 5.81 2.27
CA ASP A 9 20.49 4.74 2.72
C ASP A 9 20.27 4.36 4.18
N SER A 10 19.72 5.26 5.00
CA SER A 10 19.44 4.96 6.41
C SER A 10 18.41 3.84 6.61
N TYR A 11 17.57 3.57 5.59
CA TYR A 11 16.62 2.45 5.61
C TYR A 11 17.26 1.09 5.30
N PHE A 12 18.52 1.03 4.87
CA PHE A 12 19.20 -0.19 4.43
C PHE A 12 20.39 -0.54 5.32
N TRP A 13 20.72 -1.83 5.40
CA TRP A 13 21.90 -2.29 6.16
C TRP A 13 23.20 -1.71 5.60
N GLU A 14 23.29 -1.66 4.27
CA GLU A 14 24.41 -1.08 3.54
C GLU A 14 23.89 0.02 2.59
N PRO A 15 24.61 1.14 2.43
CA PRO A 15 24.24 2.18 1.47
C PRO A 15 24.07 1.60 0.05
N GLY A 16 22.95 1.90 -0.59
CA GLY A 16 22.58 1.31 -1.90
C GLY A 16 22.29 -0.20 -1.89
N GLY A 17 22.32 -0.87 -0.74
CA GLY A 17 22.05 -2.30 -0.62
C GLY A 17 20.58 -2.65 -0.86
N PRO A 18 20.26 -3.94 -1.12
CA PRO A 18 18.89 -4.36 -1.45
C PRO A 18 18.01 -4.63 -0.24
N VAL A 19 18.58 -4.69 0.97
CA VAL A 19 17.88 -5.20 2.18
C VAL A 19 17.61 -4.09 3.18
N LEU A 20 16.34 -3.91 3.50
CA LEU A 20 15.87 -2.97 4.51
C LEU A 20 16.35 -3.40 5.90
N ARG A 21 16.77 -2.41 6.71
CA ARG A 21 17.06 -2.62 8.13
C ARG A 21 15.81 -3.15 8.81
N ASN A 22 15.97 -4.26 9.51
CA ASN A 22 14.91 -4.98 10.17
C ASN A 22 15.34 -5.41 11.57
N LEU A 23 14.39 -5.73 12.43
CA LEU A 23 14.64 -6.08 13.83
C LEU A 23 15.32 -7.45 14.00
N TYR A 24 15.32 -8.30 12.98
CA TYR A 24 15.97 -9.60 13.00
C TYR A 24 17.47 -9.55 12.73
N GLY A 25 17.99 -8.43 12.22
CA GLY A 25 19.37 -8.36 11.75
C GLY A 25 19.61 -9.08 10.42
N GLU A 26 18.55 -9.51 9.72
CA GLU A 26 18.65 -10.30 8.49
C GLU A 26 19.15 -9.44 7.32
N ARG A 27 20.07 -10.00 6.53
CA ARG A 27 20.74 -9.33 5.39
C ARG A 27 20.49 -10.00 4.05
N ASP A 28 19.81 -11.13 4.02
CA ASP A 28 19.31 -11.78 2.82
C ASP A 28 17.89 -11.30 2.51
N ALA A 29 17.70 -10.77 1.29
CA ALA A 29 16.43 -10.18 0.87
C ALA A 29 15.29 -11.22 0.78
N ALA A 30 15.60 -12.45 0.37
CA ALA A 30 14.62 -13.51 0.20
C ALA A 30 14.22 -14.12 1.55
N VAL A 31 15.15 -14.21 2.50
CA VAL A 31 14.86 -14.63 3.88
C VAL A 31 14.01 -13.57 4.58
N LEU A 32 14.41 -12.29 4.50
CA LEU A 32 13.63 -11.20 5.09
C LEU A 32 12.20 -11.15 4.53
N ALA A 33 12.04 -11.31 3.22
CA ALA A 33 10.71 -11.31 2.60
C ALA A 33 9.80 -12.45 3.12
N GLN A 34 10.37 -13.63 3.41
CA GLN A 34 9.61 -14.74 3.98
C GLN A 34 9.18 -14.46 5.42
N TRP A 35 10.09 -13.94 6.24
CA TRP A 35 9.81 -13.62 7.64
C TRP A 35 8.81 -12.47 7.77
N GLU A 36 9.00 -11.38 7.02
CA GLU A 36 8.04 -10.27 6.97
C GLU A 36 6.65 -10.77 6.55
N CYS A 37 6.57 -11.62 5.51
CA CYS A 37 5.29 -12.17 5.06
C CYS A 37 4.60 -12.98 6.18
N GLY A 38 5.34 -13.84 6.88
CA GLY A 38 4.81 -14.63 7.99
C GLY A 38 4.26 -13.76 9.12
N GLU A 39 5.05 -12.78 9.56
CA GLU A 39 4.71 -11.88 10.67
C GLU A 39 3.54 -10.97 10.32
N THR A 40 3.60 -10.32 9.15
CA THR A 40 2.51 -9.44 8.71
C THR A 40 1.19 -10.21 8.50
N SER A 41 1.25 -11.48 8.08
CA SER A 41 0.06 -12.33 7.95
C SER A 41 -0.55 -12.68 9.31
N ALA A 42 0.29 -12.97 10.31
CA ALA A 42 -0.16 -13.25 11.68
C ALA A 42 -0.81 -12.00 12.31
N GLN A 43 -0.17 -10.84 12.18
CA GLN A 43 -0.70 -9.57 12.69
C GLN A 43 -2.00 -9.16 11.99
N GLN A 44 -2.09 -9.36 10.67
CA GLN A 44 -3.33 -9.12 9.95
C GLN A 44 -4.47 -10.01 10.46
N PHE A 45 -4.21 -11.30 10.67
CA PHE A 45 -5.21 -12.22 11.23
C PHE A 45 -5.69 -11.78 12.62
N ASP A 46 -4.78 -11.28 13.46
CA ASP A 46 -5.08 -10.76 14.79
C ASP A 46 -5.92 -9.49 14.76
N ILE A 47 -5.67 -8.57 13.82
CA ILE A 47 -6.49 -7.38 13.59
C ILE A 47 -7.89 -7.79 13.12
N GLU A 48 -7.98 -8.64 12.10
CA GLU A 48 -9.26 -9.04 11.49
C GLU A 48 -10.18 -9.79 12.46
N ARG A 49 -9.62 -10.62 13.35
CA ARG A 49 -10.39 -11.33 14.39
C ARG A 49 -10.66 -10.47 15.64
N GLY A 50 -10.14 -9.25 15.69
CA GLY A 50 -10.31 -8.33 16.82
C GLY A 50 -9.47 -8.68 18.05
N ALA A 51 -8.43 -9.50 17.92
CA ALA A 51 -7.46 -9.75 19.00
C ALA A 51 -6.60 -8.50 19.27
N VAL A 52 -6.38 -7.67 18.26
CA VAL A 52 -5.75 -6.36 18.37
C VAL A 52 -6.79 -5.27 18.10
N SER A 53 -6.98 -4.38 19.06
CA SER A 53 -7.93 -3.26 18.94
C SER A 53 -7.21 -1.99 18.48
N ILE A 54 -7.42 -1.60 17.23
CA ILE A 54 -6.93 -0.33 16.68
C ILE A 54 -8.08 0.69 16.68
N PRO A 55 -7.91 1.88 17.30
CA PRO A 55 -8.91 2.93 17.24
C PRO A 55 -9.26 3.33 15.79
N LYS A 56 -10.53 3.22 15.43
CA LYS A 56 -11.02 3.53 14.08
C LYS A 56 -11.35 5.02 13.97
N THR A 57 -10.33 5.88 14.05
CA THR A 57 -10.48 7.35 13.90
C THR A 57 -10.59 7.77 12.43
N TYR A 58 -10.28 6.86 11.50
CA TYR A 58 -10.34 7.05 10.04
C TYR A 58 -9.47 8.22 9.53
N ASP A 59 -8.42 8.56 10.27
CA ASP A 59 -7.44 9.60 9.95
C ASP A 59 -6.05 9.00 9.72
N ALA A 60 -5.07 9.89 9.61
CA ALA A 60 -3.65 9.57 9.54
C ALA A 60 -3.17 8.67 10.69
N GLU A 61 -3.59 8.93 11.93
CA GLU A 61 -3.16 8.18 13.10
C GLU A 61 -3.68 6.74 13.06
N HIS A 62 -4.90 6.54 12.58
CA HIS A 62 -5.43 5.20 12.34
C HIS A 62 -4.56 4.41 11.34
N LEU A 63 -4.21 5.02 10.20
CA LEU A 63 -3.37 4.36 9.19
C LEU A 63 -1.95 4.08 9.72
N ARG A 64 -1.38 4.99 10.51
CA ARG A 64 -0.08 4.81 11.18
C ARG A 64 -0.11 3.69 12.21
N ALA A 65 -1.12 3.66 13.07
CA ALA A 65 -1.32 2.60 14.06
C ALA A 65 -1.45 1.24 13.36
N MET A 66 -2.23 1.17 12.28
CA MET A 66 -2.36 -0.05 11.49
C MET A 66 -1.04 -0.52 10.86
N HIS A 67 -0.26 0.40 10.30
CA HIS A 67 1.07 0.05 9.80
C HIS A 67 2.00 -0.40 10.93
N LYS A 68 1.93 0.23 12.11
CA LYS A 68 2.72 -0.16 13.27
C LYS A 68 2.37 -1.58 13.73
N GLU A 69 1.09 -1.92 13.83
CA GLU A 69 0.68 -3.27 14.24
C GLU A 69 1.13 -4.34 13.24
N LEU A 70 1.02 -4.06 11.93
CA LEU A 70 1.44 -5.01 10.89
C LEU A 70 2.95 -5.23 10.84
N PHE A 71 3.73 -4.15 10.98
CA PHE A 71 5.17 -4.17 10.67
C PHE A 71 6.07 -3.95 11.88
N GLY A 72 5.52 -3.72 13.08
CA GLY A 72 6.25 -3.37 14.29
C GLY A 72 7.23 -4.43 14.77
N ASN A 73 6.99 -5.70 14.43
CA ASN A 73 7.91 -6.80 14.72
C ASN A 73 9.03 -6.93 13.68
N VAL A 74 8.91 -6.25 12.52
CA VAL A 74 9.85 -6.35 11.40
C VAL A 74 10.73 -5.10 11.32
N TYR A 75 10.15 -3.91 11.46
CA TYR A 75 10.81 -2.64 11.16
C TYR A 75 10.75 -1.65 12.33
N GLU A 76 11.91 -1.08 12.69
CA GLU A 76 12.03 -0.02 13.70
C GLU A 76 11.19 1.23 13.36
N TRP A 77 11.00 1.51 12.07
CA TRP A 77 10.25 2.66 11.55
C TRP A 77 8.75 2.38 11.34
N ALA A 78 8.23 1.23 11.79
CA ALA A 78 6.82 0.91 11.58
C ALA A 78 5.88 1.94 12.23
N GLY A 79 4.98 2.51 11.42
CA GLY A 79 4.05 3.56 11.86
C GLY A 79 4.59 4.99 11.65
N GLU A 80 5.85 5.14 11.26
CA GLU A 80 6.47 6.42 10.97
C GLU A 80 6.40 6.74 9.48
N TYR A 81 6.10 8.00 9.14
CA TYR A 81 6.15 8.44 7.76
C TYR A 81 7.57 8.36 7.19
N ARG A 82 7.64 8.01 5.91
CA ARG A 82 8.88 8.10 5.16
C ARG A 82 9.35 9.55 5.10
N THR A 83 10.67 9.71 5.13
CA THR A 83 11.36 11.00 5.03
C THR A 83 11.91 11.26 3.62
N VAL A 84 11.80 10.27 2.72
CA VAL A 84 12.38 10.31 1.38
C VAL A 84 11.32 10.09 0.30
N GLY A 85 11.55 10.69 -0.86
CA GLY A 85 10.74 10.45 -2.06
C GLY A 85 10.88 9.02 -2.54
N ILE A 86 9.78 8.44 -3.03
CA ILE A 86 9.72 7.09 -3.59
C ILE A 86 8.90 7.12 -4.88
N ARG A 87 9.26 6.22 -5.79
CA ARG A 87 8.57 5.99 -7.05
C ARG A 87 8.35 4.50 -7.24
N LYS A 88 7.33 4.14 -8.01
CA LYS A 88 7.07 2.75 -8.41
C LYS A 88 6.65 2.75 -9.88
N ASN A 89 7.31 1.92 -10.68
CA ASN A 89 7.17 1.92 -12.13
C ASN A 89 7.40 3.33 -12.71
N LEU A 90 6.42 3.85 -13.45
CA LEU A 90 6.46 5.17 -14.09
C LEU A 90 5.90 6.30 -13.19
N GLY A 91 5.34 5.97 -12.02
CA GLY A 91 4.67 6.93 -11.15
C GLY A 91 5.50 7.35 -9.95
N GLU A 92 5.49 8.65 -9.64
CA GLU A 92 6.02 9.20 -8.39
C GLU A 92 4.89 9.40 -7.38
N PHE A 93 5.13 8.99 -6.14
CA PHE A 93 4.21 9.26 -5.03
C PHE A 93 4.44 10.66 -4.48
N ALA A 94 3.58 11.10 -3.56
CA ALA A 94 3.66 12.42 -2.95
C ALA A 94 5.07 12.75 -2.40
N HIS A 95 5.48 14.00 -2.47
CA HIS A 95 6.65 14.44 -1.72
C HIS A 95 6.41 14.18 -0.21
N PRO A 96 7.41 13.71 0.58
CA PRO A 96 7.23 13.40 2.00
C PRO A 96 6.52 14.49 2.81
N ALA A 97 6.87 15.75 2.56
CA ALA A 97 6.26 16.90 3.24
C ALA A 97 4.76 17.10 2.97
N VAL A 98 4.23 16.52 1.89
CA VAL A 98 2.83 16.65 1.46
C VAL A 98 1.99 15.43 1.87
N VAL A 99 2.62 14.36 2.37
CA VAL A 99 1.93 13.15 2.86
C VAL A 99 0.83 13.48 3.88
N PRO A 100 1.04 14.33 4.90
CA PRO A 100 -0.01 14.67 5.86
C PRO A 100 -1.22 15.33 5.20
N GLN A 101 -1.01 16.14 4.16
CA GLN A 101 -2.10 16.81 3.45
C GLN A 101 -3.00 15.81 2.72
N TYR A 102 -2.42 14.86 1.97
CA TYR A 102 -3.22 13.82 1.28
C TYR A 102 -4.04 12.98 2.25
N LEU A 103 -3.47 12.62 3.41
CA LEU A 103 -4.20 11.85 4.43
C LEU A 103 -5.27 12.69 5.14
N SER A 104 -5.04 14.00 5.33
CA SER A 104 -6.06 14.93 5.80
C SER A 104 -7.22 15.06 4.80
N ASP A 105 -6.93 15.11 3.51
CA ASP A 105 -7.96 15.17 2.47
C ASP A 105 -8.75 13.86 2.38
N ALA A 106 -8.09 12.71 2.48
CA ALA A 106 -8.77 11.41 2.59
C ALA A 106 -9.71 11.36 3.80
N ASN A 107 -9.26 11.84 4.96
CA ASN A 107 -10.12 11.93 6.16
C ASN A 107 -11.31 12.86 5.94
N ARG A 108 -11.10 14.04 5.33
CA ARG A 108 -12.17 14.98 5.02
C ARG A 108 -13.21 14.36 4.09
N ILE A 109 -12.79 13.58 3.09
CA ILE A 109 -13.71 12.85 2.20
C ILE A 109 -14.51 11.82 3.00
N ILE A 110 -13.85 11.01 3.84
CA ILE A 110 -14.52 10.02 4.69
C ILE A 110 -15.56 10.69 5.60
N ARG A 111 -15.19 11.80 6.26
CA ARG A 111 -16.06 12.51 7.21
C ARG A 111 -17.19 13.30 6.55
N GLY A 112 -16.98 13.77 5.32
CA GLY A 112 -17.96 14.53 4.55
C GLY A 112 -18.97 13.65 3.79
N THR A 113 -18.80 12.33 3.84
CA THR A 113 -19.61 11.37 3.09
C THR A 113 -20.55 10.61 4.03
N ASP A 114 -21.86 10.67 3.80
CA ASP A 114 -22.79 9.74 4.46
C ASP A 114 -22.74 8.38 3.77
N SER A 115 -21.92 7.47 4.31
CA SER A 115 -21.76 6.13 3.77
C SER A 115 -22.85 5.14 4.21
N SER A 116 -23.71 5.52 5.16
CA SER A 116 -24.60 4.58 5.86
C SER A 116 -25.74 4.03 4.98
N THR A 117 -26.12 4.77 3.94
CA THR A 117 -27.24 4.46 3.04
C THR A 117 -26.82 4.30 1.58
N MET A 118 -25.51 4.19 1.33
CA MET A 118 -24.98 4.09 -0.03
C MET A 118 -25.46 2.83 -0.75
N ASP A 119 -25.77 2.98 -2.03
CA ASP A 119 -25.78 1.84 -2.95
C ASP A 119 -24.35 1.43 -3.32
N ARG A 120 -24.23 0.34 -4.09
CA ARG A 120 -22.94 -0.24 -4.46
C ARG A 120 -22.09 0.68 -5.33
N ASP A 121 -22.71 1.49 -6.19
CA ASP A 121 -21.99 2.41 -7.10
C ASP A 121 -21.50 3.65 -6.37
N GLN A 122 -22.32 4.18 -5.46
CA GLN A 122 -21.93 5.25 -4.54
C GLN A 122 -20.78 4.81 -3.63
N PHE A 123 -20.89 3.60 -3.05
CA PHE A 123 -19.82 3.02 -2.24
C PHE A 123 -18.53 2.85 -3.06
N ALA A 124 -18.61 2.29 -4.26
CA ALA A 124 -17.46 2.07 -5.13
C ALA A 124 -16.74 3.38 -5.46
N SER A 125 -17.50 4.43 -5.77
CA SER A 125 -16.97 5.75 -6.10
C SER A 125 -16.28 6.40 -4.89
N ALA A 126 -16.93 6.38 -3.72
CA ALA A 126 -16.35 6.93 -2.49
C ALA A 126 -15.10 6.17 -2.04
N ALA A 127 -15.13 4.83 -2.09
CA ALA A 127 -13.98 4.00 -1.75
C ALA A 127 -12.79 4.21 -2.71
N ALA A 128 -13.07 4.36 -4.01
CA ALA A 128 -12.07 4.68 -5.02
C ALA A 128 -11.42 6.05 -4.76
N GLU A 129 -12.22 7.06 -4.43
CA GLU A 129 -11.72 8.41 -4.12
C GLU A 129 -10.80 8.39 -2.90
N VAL A 130 -11.26 7.85 -1.77
CA VAL A 130 -10.46 7.76 -0.54
C VAL A 130 -9.16 6.98 -0.78
N TYR A 131 -9.24 5.82 -1.44
CA TYR A 131 -8.05 5.01 -1.69
C TYR A 131 -7.06 5.71 -2.64
N ALA A 132 -7.52 6.49 -3.61
CA ALA A 132 -6.63 7.23 -4.50
C ALA A 132 -5.76 8.24 -3.73
N TYR A 133 -6.32 8.95 -2.75
CA TYR A 133 -5.56 9.84 -1.87
C TYR A 133 -4.58 9.08 -0.97
N VAL A 134 -5.02 7.98 -0.34
CA VAL A 134 -4.15 7.13 0.50
C VAL A 134 -3.00 6.53 -0.31
N ASN A 135 -3.28 6.05 -1.53
CA ASN A 135 -2.30 5.46 -2.42
C ASN A 135 -1.28 6.50 -2.93
N GLN A 136 -1.73 7.71 -3.28
CA GLN A 136 -0.85 8.80 -3.70
C GLN A 136 0.01 9.32 -2.55
N ALA A 137 -0.53 9.39 -1.33
CA ALA A 137 0.24 9.72 -0.14
C ALA A 137 1.42 8.76 0.03
N HIS A 138 1.15 7.45 -0.11
CA HIS A 138 2.13 6.38 0.04
C HIS A 138 3.04 6.60 1.27
N PRO A 139 2.46 6.73 2.48
CA PRO A 139 3.08 7.39 3.62
C PRO A 139 4.33 6.69 4.19
N PHE A 140 4.50 5.40 3.98
CA PHE A 140 5.54 4.58 4.63
C PHE A 140 6.65 4.17 3.67
N ARG A 141 7.78 3.70 4.18
CA ARG A 141 8.89 3.23 3.35
C ARG A 141 8.55 1.96 2.57
N GLU A 142 7.88 1.01 3.22
CA GLU A 142 7.35 -0.24 2.66
C GLU A 142 6.06 -0.55 3.42
N GLY A 143 5.19 -1.42 2.90
CA GLY A 143 3.97 -1.85 3.60
C GLY A 143 2.70 -1.08 3.23
N ASN A 144 2.81 0.00 2.45
CA ASN A 144 1.70 0.89 2.07
C ASN A 144 0.47 0.18 1.51
N GLY A 145 0.66 -0.82 0.63
CA GLY A 145 -0.46 -1.56 0.06
C GLY A 145 -1.21 -2.40 1.08
N ARG A 146 -0.50 -3.03 2.03
CA ARG A 146 -1.10 -3.88 3.07
C ARG A 146 -1.84 -3.04 4.10
N SER A 147 -1.20 -2.00 4.63
CA SER A 147 -1.83 -1.08 5.57
C SER A 147 -2.99 -0.29 4.93
N GLY A 148 -2.85 0.15 3.68
CA GLY A 148 -3.89 0.88 2.97
C GLY A 148 -5.15 0.04 2.72
N LYS A 149 -4.99 -1.24 2.34
CA LYS A 149 -6.12 -2.16 2.14
C LYS A 149 -6.89 -2.45 3.43
N LEU A 150 -6.19 -2.74 4.52
CA LEU A 150 -6.81 -2.95 5.83
C LEU A 150 -7.49 -1.67 6.34
N PHE A 151 -6.90 -0.50 6.08
CA PHE A 151 -7.51 0.79 6.42
C PHE A 151 -8.81 0.98 5.66
N MET A 152 -8.84 0.66 4.36
CA MET A 152 -10.05 0.70 3.56
C MET A 152 -11.11 -0.32 4.00
N GLN A 153 -10.71 -1.49 4.52
CA GLN A 153 -11.65 -2.43 5.14
C GLN A 153 -12.31 -1.82 6.37
N HIS A 154 -11.56 -1.15 7.25
CA HIS A 154 -12.16 -0.40 8.36
C HIS A 154 -13.05 0.74 7.89
N VAL A 155 -12.63 1.54 6.90
CA VAL A 155 -13.46 2.61 6.32
C VAL A 155 -14.79 2.05 5.78
N SER A 156 -14.77 0.87 5.15
CA SER A 156 -15.99 0.25 4.61
C SER A 156 -17.03 -0.11 5.67
N GLU A 157 -16.65 -0.21 6.94
CA GLU A 157 -17.59 -0.46 8.05
C GLU A 157 -18.58 0.68 8.29
N LEU A 158 -18.31 1.87 7.75
CA LEU A 158 -19.25 2.99 7.73
C LEU A 158 -20.40 2.79 6.72
N SER A 159 -20.38 1.70 5.95
CA SER A 159 -21.33 1.43 4.88
C SER A 159 -22.00 0.05 5.00
N PRO A 160 -23.07 -0.20 4.23
CA PRO A 160 -23.67 -1.53 4.08
C PRO A 160 -22.75 -2.56 3.38
N PHE A 161 -21.54 -2.17 2.96
CA PHE A 161 -20.62 -3.05 2.25
C PHE A 161 -19.37 -3.36 3.08
N ARG A 162 -18.68 -4.43 2.69
CA ARG A 162 -17.30 -4.74 3.05
C ARG A 162 -16.48 -4.83 1.78
N ILE A 163 -15.18 -4.55 1.87
CA ILE A 163 -14.25 -4.76 0.75
C ILE A 163 -13.64 -6.15 0.88
N ASP A 164 -13.81 -6.97 -0.16
CA ASP A 164 -13.19 -8.28 -0.28
C ASP A 164 -12.14 -8.28 -1.39
N TYR A 165 -10.86 -8.35 -1.00
CA TYR A 165 -9.74 -8.38 -1.94
C TYR A 165 -9.46 -9.77 -2.50
N SER A 166 -10.19 -10.81 -2.08
CA SER A 166 -10.00 -12.17 -2.61
C SER A 166 -10.41 -12.21 -4.08
N PRO A 167 -9.52 -12.63 -5.00
CA PRO A 167 -9.89 -12.81 -6.41
C PRO A 167 -11.03 -13.82 -6.60
N ALA A 168 -11.14 -14.81 -5.71
CA ALA A 168 -12.20 -15.81 -5.75
C ALA A 168 -13.59 -15.23 -5.41
N VAL A 169 -13.65 -14.11 -4.69
CA VAL A 169 -14.90 -13.42 -4.32
C VAL A 169 -15.18 -12.26 -5.28
N SER A 170 -14.18 -11.42 -5.51
CA SER A 170 -14.33 -10.17 -6.28
C SER A 170 -14.15 -10.34 -7.79
N GLY A 171 -13.49 -11.42 -8.25
CA GLY A 171 -13.02 -11.54 -9.63
C GLY A 171 -11.88 -10.58 -9.99
N VAL A 172 -11.40 -9.75 -9.06
CA VAL A 172 -10.32 -8.79 -9.29
C VAL A 172 -8.97 -9.46 -9.01
N SER A 173 -8.16 -9.64 -10.04
CA SER A 173 -6.81 -10.19 -9.88
C SER A 173 -5.87 -9.15 -9.23
N PRO A 174 -4.76 -9.58 -8.60
CA PRO A 174 -3.74 -8.67 -8.10
C PRO A 174 -3.17 -7.74 -9.17
N GLU A 175 -3.03 -8.22 -10.40
CA GLU A 175 -2.53 -7.46 -11.55
C GLU A 175 -3.50 -6.34 -11.92
N LEU A 176 -4.80 -6.65 -12.01
CA LEU A 176 -5.83 -5.66 -12.31
C LEU A 176 -5.91 -4.59 -11.21
N TRP A 177 -5.85 -5.00 -9.94
CA TRP A 177 -5.79 -4.06 -8.82
C TRP A 177 -4.56 -3.14 -8.89
N ASN A 178 -3.39 -3.71 -9.19
CA ASN A 178 -2.15 -2.95 -9.30
C ASN A 178 -2.20 -1.97 -10.48
N GLN A 179 -2.78 -2.36 -11.61
CA GLN A 179 -2.97 -1.49 -12.77
C GLN A 179 -3.91 -0.32 -12.44
N ALA A 180 -5.07 -0.61 -11.84
CA ALA A 180 -6.01 0.43 -11.39
C ALA A 180 -5.37 1.39 -10.39
N SER A 181 -4.65 0.87 -9.40
CA SER A 181 -3.91 1.68 -8.41
C SER A 181 -2.82 2.53 -9.05
N MET A 182 -2.13 2.03 -10.08
CA MET A 182 -1.10 2.79 -10.79
C MET A 182 -1.70 3.96 -11.57
N LEU A 183 -2.88 3.77 -12.16
CA LEU A 183 -3.60 4.78 -12.93
C LEU A 183 -4.40 5.75 -12.05
N SER A 184 -4.37 5.60 -10.72
CA SER A 184 -5.11 6.47 -9.81
C SER A 184 -4.35 7.72 -9.39
N GLY A 185 -3.11 7.87 -9.83
CA GLY A 185 -2.28 9.03 -9.51
C GLY A 185 -2.80 10.32 -10.15
N PRO A 186 -2.30 11.49 -9.72
CA PRO A 186 -2.66 12.76 -10.31
C PRO A 186 -2.09 12.88 -11.73
N ASP A 187 -2.74 13.72 -12.55
CA ASP A 187 -2.14 14.18 -13.80
C ASP A 187 -0.83 14.93 -13.53
N ARG A 188 0.06 14.96 -14.53
CA ARG A 188 1.38 15.59 -14.38
C ARG A 188 1.24 17.05 -13.95
N GLY A 189 1.82 17.38 -12.80
CA GLY A 189 1.80 18.73 -12.22
C GLY A 189 0.54 19.07 -11.44
N GLN A 190 -0.40 18.14 -11.29
CA GLN A 190 -1.61 18.31 -10.49
C GLN A 190 -1.47 17.68 -9.11
N TYR A 191 -2.27 18.17 -8.17
CA TYR A 191 -2.36 17.63 -6.81
C TYR A 191 -3.39 16.50 -6.69
N ALA A 192 -4.58 16.69 -7.27
CA ALA A 192 -5.70 15.78 -7.06
C ALA A 192 -5.48 14.43 -7.79
N PRO A 193 -5.57 13.28 -7.08
CA PRO A 193 -5.56 11.95 -7.69
C PRO A 193 -6.76 11.73 -8.62
N GLN A 194 -6.66 10.76 -9.54
CA GLN A 194 -7.69 10.40 -10.51
C GLN A 194 -8.35 9.06 -10.17
N PRO A 195 -9.47 9.00 -9.41
CA PRO A 195 -10.00 7.74 -8.88
C PRO A 195 -10.73 6.87 -9.92
N ALA A 196 -11.00 7.37 -11.12
CA ALA A 196 -11.83 6.70 -12.12
C ALA A 196 -11.39 5.27 -12.44
N SER A 197 -10.08 5.02 -12.50
CA SER A 197 -9.50 3.69 -12.74
C SER A 197 -9.80 2.68 -11.63
N LEU A 198 -10.06 3.15 -10.41
CA LEU A 198 -10.36 2.32 -9.24
C LEU A 198 -11.85 2.00 -9.10
N VAL A 199 -12.76 2.77 -9.71
CA VAL A 199 -14.22 2.61 -9.49
C VAL A 199 -14.69 1.20 -9.86
N THR A 200 -14.29 0.68 -11.02
CA THR A 200 -14.69 -0.65 -11.49
C THR A 200 -14.21 -1.77 -10.56
N VAL A 201 -12.95 -1.71 -10.11
CA VAL A 201 -12.42 -2.73 -9.19
C VAL A 201 -13.02 -2.59 -7.79
N SER A 202 -13.25 -1.37 -7.31
CA SER A 202 -13.93 -1.11 -6.03
C SER A 202 -15.35 -1.65 -6.03
N ARG A 203 -16.09 -1.49 -7.13
CA ARG A 203 -17.44 -2.04 -7.31
C ARG A 203 -17.44 -3.57 -7.25
N ALA A 204 -16.49 -4.21 -7.92
CA ALA A 204 -16.38 -5.66 -7.96
C ALA A 204 -15.99 -6.26 -6.59
N MET A 205 -15.15 -5.57 -5.83
CA MET A 205 -14.75 -5.98 -4.46
C MET A 205 -15.78 -5.64 -3.38
N ALA A 206 -16.79 -4.80 -3.69
CA ALA A 206 -17.85 -4.47 -2.75
C ALA A 206 -18.72 -5.71 -2.51
N VAL A 207 -18.78 -6.20 -1.28
CA VAL A 207 -19.66 -7.30 -0.89
C VAL A 207 -20.64 -6.78 0.13
N GLU A 208 -21.92 -7.11 0.00
CA GLU A 208 -22.93 -6.73 0.99
C GLU A 208 -22.54 -7.30 2.34
N ARG A 209 -22.58 -6.43 3.35
CA ARG A 209 -22.35 -6.83 4.73
C ARG A 209 -23.62 -7.54 5.18
N PRO A 210 -23.52 -8.80 5.64
CA PRO A 210 -24.68 -9.45 6.24
C PRO A 210 -25.17 -8.60 7.42
N PRO A 211 -26.49 -8.59 7.71
CA PRO A 211 -27.02 -7.86 8.85
C PRO A 211 -26.23 -8.26 10.09
N GLN A 212 -25.59 -7.30 10.76
CA GLN A 212 -24.96 -7.61 12.04
C GLN A 212 -26.07 -8.00 13.01
N PRO A 213 -25.95 -9.13 13.74
CA PRO A 213 -26.77 -9.32 14.93
C PRO A 213 -26.53 -8.11 15.86
N PRO A 214 -27.55 -7.67 16.63
CA PRO A 214 -27.39 -6.56 17.56
C PRO A 214 -26.14 -6.81 18.42
N LYS A 215 -25.33 -5.76 18.64
CA LYS A 215 -24.12 -5.83 19.47
C LYS A 215 -24.48 -6.49 20.81
N VAL A 216 -24.16 -7.77 20.96
CA VAL A 216 -24.26 -8.46 22.24
C VAL A 216 -23.18 -7.84 23.11
N SER A 217 -23.59 -7.20 24.20
CA SER A 217 -22.72 -6.80 25.30
C SER A 217 -21.77 -7.95 25.61
N ALA A 218 -20.48 -7.67 25.78
CA ALA A 218 -19.41 -8.67 25.87
C ALA A 218 -19.82 -9.92 26.69
N PRO A 219 -19.57 -11.14 26.18
CA PRO A 219 -19.89 -12.36 26.90
C PRO A 219 -18.99 -12.53 28.13
N ASP A 220 -19.59 -13.08 29.19
CA ASP A 220 -18.95 -13.60 30.40
C ASP A 220 -17.74 -14.50 30.05
N PRO A 221 -16.56 -14.31 30.68
CA PRO A 221 -15.30 -14.97 30.31
C PRO A 221 -15.23 -16.48 30.59
N SER A 222 -16.35 -17.16 30.86
CA SER A 222 -16.42 -18.56 31.29
C SER A 222 -16.79 -19.57 30.20
N ARG A 223 -16.72 -19.24 28.91
CA ARG A 223 -17.04 -20.20 27.82
C ARG A 223 -15.97 -20.27 26.74
N ASP A 224 -15.24 -21.39 26.76
CA ASP A 224 -14.38 -21.88 25.69
C ASP A 224 -15.22 -22.51 24.56
N PRO A 225 -14.97 -22.14 23.29
CA PRO A 225 -14.96 -23.18 22.28
C PRO A 225 -13.83 -23.01 21.25
N MET A 226 -12.88 -23.94 21.29
CA MET A 226 -12.14 -24.38 20.11
C MET A 226 -13.09 -24.99 19.06
N ARG A 227 -13.18 -24.33 17.90
CA ARG A 227 -13.00 -24.89 16.55
C ARG A 227 -13.61 -23.92 15.53
N ASP A 228 -12.76 -23.29 14.72
CA ASP A 228 -13.12 -23.13 13.31
C ASP A 228 -11.88 -23.08 12.41
N ARG A 229 -11.99 -23.75 11.26
CA ARG A 229 -10.96 -23.84 10.23
C ARG A 229 -11.12 -22.63 9.31
N SER A 230 -10.16 -21.69 9.34
CA SER A 230 -10.13 -20.58 8.38
C SER A 230 -9.53 -21.05 7.04
N PRO A 231 -10.23 -20.89 5.89
CA PRO A 231 -9.71 -21.23 4.58
C PRO A 231 -8.93 -20.07 3.90
N TYR A 232 -8.66 -18.96 4.59
CA TYR A 232 -7.99 -17.81 3.96
C TYR A 232 -6.47 -17.92 4.03
N ARG A 233 -5.95 -18.78 3.15
CA ARG A 233 -4.53 -18.88 2.86
C ARG A 233 -4.31 -18.93 1.36
N ALA A 234 -4.63 -17.85 0.66
CA ALA A 234 -4.07 -17.56 -0.66
C ALA A 234 -4.46 -16.16 -1.13
N SER A 235 -3.46 -15.50 -1.74
CA SER A 235 -3.58 -14.43 -2.73
C SER A 235 -3.23 -13.02 -2.25
N PHE A 236 -1.96 -12.82 -1.91
CA PHE A 236 -1.27 -11.60 -2.35
C PHE A 236 0.08 -11.97 -2.99
N PRO A 237 0.45 -11.36 -4.12
CA PRO A 237 1.77 -11.52 -4.70
C PRO A 237 2.83 -10.94 -3.75
N LYS A 238 4.09 -11.33 -3.99
CA LYS A 238 5.30 -10.88 -3.30
C LYS A 238 5.29 -9.36 -3.02
N PRO A 239 5.97 -8.91 -1.94
CA PRO A 239 6.11 -7.47 -1.66
C PRO A 239 6.56 -6.72 -2.91
N ALA A 240 6.12 -5.47 -3.04
CA ALA A 240 6.58 -4.58 -4.10
C ALA A 240 8.01 -4.13 -3.81
N THR A 241 8.96 -5.07 -3.74
CA THR A 241 10.40 -4.78 -3.73
C THR A 241 10.76 -4.17 -5.08
N GLY A 242 10.55 -2.86 -5.20
CA GLY A 242 10.70 -2.10 -6.44
C GLY A 242 10.58 -0.58 -6.26
N ALA A 243 10.47 -0.09 -5.03
CA ALA A 243 10.59 1.35 -4.77
C ALA A 243 12.05 1.76 -4.90
N THR A 244 12.36 2.50 -5.96
CA THR A 244 13.71 2.96 -6.30
C THR A 244 13.89 4.44 -6.00
N ARG A 245 15.15 4.88 -5.90
CA ARG A 245 15.53 6.26 -5.63
C ARG A 245 15.08 7.19 -6.77
N PRO A 246 14.71 8.45 -6.48
CA PRO A 246 14.55 9.45 -7.52
C PRO A 246 15.89 9.81 -8.21
N GLY A 247 15.99 9.47 -9.50
CA GLY A 247 16.92 10.00 -10.50
C GLY A 247 18.39 10.24 -10.11
N THR A 248 19.28 9.33 -10.52
CA THR A 248 20.51 9.72 -11.24
C THR A 248 20.31 9.30 -12.69
N SER A 249 20.34 10.26 -13.60
CA SER A 249 20.46 9.99 -15.04
C SER A 249 21.82 9.34 -15.30
N GLU A 250 21.86 8.04 -15.56
CA GLU A 250 22.98 7.45 -16.29
C GLU A 250 22.70 7.61 -17.78
N ASP A 251 23.10 8.76 -18.32
CA ASP A 251 23.40 8.90 -19.74
C ASP A 251 24.93 8.97 -19.87
N ALA A 252 25.55 7.84 -20.17
CA ALA A 252 26.90 7.76 -20.73
C ALA A 252 27.13 6.39 -21.40
N ALA A 253 26.32 6.06 -22.41
CA ALA A 253 26.72 5.05 -23.37
C ALA A 253 27.97 5.54 -24.12
N LYS A 254 29.14 5.01 -23.73
CA LYS A 254 30.42 5.20 -24.43
C LYS A 254 30.28 4.75 -25.89
N ARG A 255 30.17 5.71 -26.81
CA ARG A 255 30.44 5.49 -28.24
C ARG A 255 31.97 5.34 -28.42
N PRO A 256 32.47 4.32 -29.15
CA PRO A 256 33.88 4.26 -29.49
C PRO A 256 34.22 5.34 -30.55
N PRO A 257 35.46 5.87 -30.56
CA PRO A 257 35.84 6.95 -31.47
C PRO A 257 35.98 6.43 -32.90
N GLN A 258 35.24 7.04 -33.83
CA GLN A 258 35.48 6.90 -35.27
C GLN A 258 36.79 7.62 -35.63
N ARG A 259 37.71 6.90 -36.27
CA ARG A 259 38.91 7.48 -36.89
C ARG A 259 38.55 8.11 -38.25
N PRO A 260 39.14 9.25 -38.63
CA PRO A 260 38.94 9.85 -39.95
C PRO A 260 39.98 9.35 -40.97
N GLY A 261 39.49 9.05 -42.18
CA GLY A 261 40.22 9.15 -43.45
C GLY A 261 40.85 7.87 -44.01
N GLN A 262 40.35 7.40 -45.15
CA GLN A 262 41.03 7.52 -46.46
C GLN A 262 40.13 6.97 -47.58
N SER A 263 40.10 7.70 -48.70
CA SER A 263 39.39 7.40 -49.95
C SER A 263 40.16 6.42 -50.84
N TYR A 264 39.47 5.83 -51.82
CA TYR A 264 39.84 5.39 -53.18
C TYR A 264 38.87 4.23 -53.49
N GLY A 265 38.12 4.08 -54.57
CA GLY A 265 38.00 4.75 -55.86
C GLY A 265 37.41 3.73 -56.85
N VAL A 266 36.39 4.14 -57.61
CA VAL A 266 36.01 3.70 -58.97
C VAL A 266 35.66 2.23 -59.25
N GLY A 267 34.49 2.01 -59.87
CA GLY A 267 34.26 0.88 -60.78
C GLY A 267 32.79 0.53 -61.00
N ARG A 268 32.18 1.10 -62.06
CA ARG A 268 31.00 0.51 -62.71
C ARG A 268 31.44 -0.75 -63.45
N ASP A 269 30.65 -1.82 -63.36
CA ASP A 269 29.91 -2.44 -64.47
C ASP A 269 28.85 -3.40 -63.89
#